data_AF-A0A419ZXY8-F1
#
_entry.id   AF-A0A419ZXY8-F1
#
_cell.length_a   1.000
_cell.length_b   1.000
_cell.length_c   1.000
_cell.angle_alpha   90.00
_cell.angle_beta   90.00
_cell.angle_gamma   90.00
#
_symmetry.space_group_name_H-M   'P 1'
#
loop_
_entity.id
_entity.type
_entity.pdbx_description
1 polymer ?
#
loop_
_entity_poly.entity_id
_entity_poly.type
_entity_poly.pdbx_seq_one_letter_code
_entity_poly.pdbx_strand_id
1 'polypeptide(L)'
;MTDVPESKETHPAGLSSSTSSSLRSSQSSSQSPSFQASRSFLISAPRRAWVLGACATAAALAFAGAGRSLSWIAPAFADAPAGGGLDAFLALSQRLTGRTGFDAVLGKRVYDALAKSDSQFSQNVAALNTWLQGHGGVPSDTVTQALQVDQPALARFVSAITRAWYLGLVGDMPHVEVVAYEKALMFEPVKDVLTIPSYCRDVPFYWTQKPVSA
;
A
#
# COMPACT_ATOMS: atom_id res chain seq x y z
N MET A 1 9.89 -37.41 21.07
CA MET A 1 8.91 -37.40 22.18
C MET A 1 9.74 -37.43 23.46
N THR A 2 10.06 -36.27 24.00
CA THR A 2 10.89 -36.15 25.20
C THR A 2 10.18 -35.15 26.10
N ASP A 3 9.54 -35.70 27.12
CA ASP A 3 8.77 -35.01 28.14
C ASP A 3 9.67 -34.05 28.94
N VAL A 4 9.23 -32.80 29.08
CA VAL A 4 9.82 -31.80 29.97
C VAL A 4 8.96 -31.78 31.24
N PRO A 5 9.51 -32.09 32.42
CA PRO A 5 8.71 -32.11 33.64
C PRO A 5 8.39 -30.69 34.14
N GLU A 6 7.10 -30.43 34.33
CA GLU A 6 6.51 -29.22 34.88
C GLU A 6 6.89 -29.02 36.36
N SER A 7 7.48 -27.85 36.66
CA SER A 7 7.87 -27.47 38.03
C SER A 7 6.69 -26.80 38.73
N LYS A 8 6.18 -27.46 39.77
CA LYS A 8 5.11 -27.00 40.64
C LYS A 8 5.66 -25.95 41.61
N GLU A 9 5.43 -24.67 41.35
CA GLU A 9 5.76 -23.60 42.31
C GLU A 9 4.65 -23.45 43.36
N THR A 10 5.06 -23.67 44.60
CA THR A 10 4.26 -23.57 45.82
C THR A 10 4.24 -22.13 46.32
N HIS A 11 3.05 -21.56 46.50
CA HIS A 11 2.83 -20.29 47.19
C HIS A 11 3.24 -20.34 48.67
N PRO A 12 3.91 -19.30 49.21
CA PRO A 12 3.81 -18.97 50.61
C PRO A 12 2.87 -17.77 50.84
N ALA A 13 1.90 -18.00 51.71
CA ALA A 13 1.14 -16.97 52.40
C ALA A 13 2.03 -16.28 53.45
N GLY A 14 1.99 -14.95 53.49
CA GLY A 14 2.65 -14.15 54.51
C GLY A 14 1.91 -12.82 54.68
N LEU A 15 1.16 -12.72 55.77
CA LEU A 15 0.54 -11.48 56.26
C LEU A 15 1.62 -10.43 56.57
N SER A 16 1.33 -9.15 56.29
CA SER A 16 1.75 -8.02 57.14
C SER A 16 1.04 -6.72 56.77
N SER A 17 0.25 -6.25 57.75
CA SER A 17 0.07 -4.86 58.19
C SER A 17 -0.20 -3.74 57.17
N SER A 18 -1.46 -3.31 57.21
CA SER A 18 -1.95 -1.94 57.18
C SER A 18 -0.91 -0.85 57.48
N THR A 19 -0.76 0.12 56.57
CA THR A 19 -0.49 1.51 56.95
C THR A 19 -1.19 2.42 55.95
N SER A 20 -2.24 3.06 56.43
CA SER A 20 -2.91 4.17 55.77
C SER A 20 -1.99 5.39 55.82
N SER A 21 -1.64 5.94 54.67
CA SER A 21 -1.12 7.29 54.56
C SER A 21 -1.79 8.00 53.40
N SER A 22 -2.82 8.75 53.76
CA SER A 22 -3.46 9.78 52.95
C SER A 22 -2.42 10.69 52.30
N LEU A 23 -2.37 10.71 50.98
CA LEU A 23 -1.84 11.85 50.23
C LEU A 23 -2.99 12.51 49.47
N ARG A 24 -3.59 13.43 50.22
CA ARG A 24 -4.26 14.66 49.84
C ARG A 24 -4.34 14.93 48.32
N SER A 25 -5.55 14.75 47.83
CA SER A 25 -6.12 15.51 46.71
C SER A 25 -5.82 17.00 46.87
N SER A 26 -5.12 17.59 45.90
CA SER A 26 -5.24 19.02 45.62
C SER A 26 -6.08 19.15 44.36
N GLN A 27 -7.39 19.32 44.58
CA GLN A 27 -8.31 19.80 43.57
C GLN A 27 -8.00 21.28 43.26
N SER A 28 -8.06 21.58 41.97
CA SER A 28 -8.72 22.74 41.38
C SER A 28 -8.39 24.12 41.93
N SER A 29 -7.75 24.92 41.09
CA SER A 29 -8.17 26.31 40.89
C SER A 29 -8.03 26.66 39.42
N SER A 30 -9.11 26.40 38.68
CA SER A 30 -9.49 27.22 37.53
C SER A 30 -9.57 28.68 37.97
N GLN A 31 -8.96 29.57 37.18
CA GLN A 31 -9.51 30.89 36.88
C GLN A 31 -8.63 31.60 35.84
N SER A 32 -9.08 31.53 34.59
CA SER A 32 -8.91 32.60 33.63
C SER A 32 -9.83 33.76 34.04
N PRO A 33 -9.41 35.02 33.93
CA PRO A 33 -10.34 36.12 33.74
C PRO A 33 -10.19 36.71 32.34
N SER A 34 -11.26 36.55 31.59
CA SER A 34 -12.00 37.63 30.94
C SER A 34 -11.21 38.62 30.07
N PHE A 35 -11.37 38.43 28.77
CA PHE A 35 -11.36 39.49 27.76
C PHE A 35 -12.26 40.67 28.16
N GLN A 36 -11.76 41.89 27.98
CA GLN A 36 -12.57 43.10 27.77
C GLN A 36 -11.88 43.92 26.65
N ALA A 37 -12.35 43.76 25.43
CA ALA A 37 -13.23 44.70 24.73
C ALA A 37 -12.51 45.96 24.22
N SER A 38 -12.14 45.93 22.95
CA SER A 38 -12.23 47.11 22.09
C SER A 38 -13.08 46.73 20.89
N ARG A 39 -14.33 47.21 20.91
CA ARG A 39 -15.25 47.15 19.77
C ARG A 39 -14.80 48.20 18.77
N SER A 40 -14.17 47.74 17.70
CA SER A 40 -14.12 48.49 16.44
C SER A 40 -14.97 47.71 15.46
N PHE A 41 -16.22 48.14 15.28
CA PHE A 41 -17.08 47.64 14.20
C PHE A 41 -16.51 48.14 12.87
N LEU A 42 -15.60 47.36 12.28
CA LEU A 42 -15.26 47.50 10.88
C LEU A 42 -16.33 46.77 10.08
N ILE A 43 -17.21 47.55 9.46
CA ILE A 43 -18.10 47.12 8.39
C ILE A 43 -17.19 46.65 7.25
N SER A 44 -16.95 45.35 7.14
CA SER A 44 -16.22 44.75 6.04
C SER A 44 -17.22 44.18 5.03
N ALA A 45 -17.31 44.87 3.91
CA ALA A 45 -18.21 44.62 2.79
C ALA A 45 -18.08 43.19 2.22
N PRO A 46 -19.16 42.65 1.62
CA PRO A 46 -19.22 41.26 1.16
C PRO A 46 -18.27 41.01 -0.02
N ARG A 47 -17.34 40.08 0.17
CA ARG A 47 -16.37 39.57 -0.82
C ARG A 47 -17.00 38.70 -1.92
N ARG A 48 -18.29 38.91 -2.22
CA ARG A 48 -19.08 38.12 -3.17
C ARG A 48 -19.44 38.87 -4.46
N ALA A 49 -18.91 40.07 -4.68
CA ALA A 49 -19.32 40.94 -5.78
C ALA A 49 -18.18 41.35 -6.73
N TRP A 50 -17.05 40.64 -6.75
CA TRP A 50 -16.01 40.89 -7.74
C TRP A 50 -15.88 39.71 -8.70
N VAL A 51 -16.10 40.04 -9.98
CA VAL A 51 -15.70 39.30 -11.19
C VAL A 51 -16.70 38.24 -11.70
N LEU A 52 -17.98 38.58 -11.68
CA LEU A 52 -18.91 38.25 -12.78
C LEU A 52 -18.66 39.25 -13.93
N GLY A 53 -17.55 39.10 -14.65
CA GLY A 53 -17.12 40.10 -15.63
C GLY A 53 -16.06 39.59 -16.60
N ALA A 54 -16.26 38.42 -17.18
CA ALA A 54 -15.46 37.92 -18.31
C ALA A 54 -16.28 36.93 -19.15
N CYS A 55 -17.37 37.40 -19.74
CA CYS A 55 -18.12 36.69 -20.77
C CYS A 55 -18.57 37.69 -21.84
N ALA A 56 -17.69 38.01 -22.79
CA ALA A 56 -18.07 38.52 -24.12
C ALA A 56 -16.82 38.67 -25.00
N THR A 57 -16.41 37.59 -25.67
CA THR A 57 -15.89 37.56 -27.07
C THR A 57 -15.27 36.18 -27.37
N ALA A 58 -16.10 35.17 -27.66
CA ALA A 58 -15.71 34.00 -28.49
C ALA A 58 -16.94 33.12 -28.85
N ALA A 59 -18.12 33.72 -29.05
CA ALA A 59 -19.28 33.02 -29.59
C ALA A 59 -19.35 33.23 -31.11
N ALA A 60 -18.40 32.65 -31.85
CA ALA A 60 -18.44 32.58 -33.32
C ALA A 60 -17.55 31.47 -33.90
N LEU A 61 -17.43 30.30 -33.26
CA LEU A 61 -16.86 29.09 -33.89
C LEU A 61 -17.58 27.79 -33.48
N ALA A 62 -18.75 27.89 -32.85
CA ALA A 62 -19.52 26.74 -32.39
C ALA A 62 -20.63 26.33 -33.38
N PHE A 63 -20.28 26.03 -34.63
CA PHE A 63 -21.16 25.25 -35.54
C PHE A 63 -20.42 24.58 -36.71
N ALA A 64 -19.23 24.01 -36.46
CA ALA A 64 -18.51 23.21 -37.47
C ALA A 64 -17.59 22.14 -36.82
N GLY A 65 -18.11 21.37 -35.85
CA GLY A 65 -17.30 20.39 -35.11
C GLY A 65 -18.07 19.21 -34.53
N ALA A 66 -19.24 18.86 -35.08
CA ALA A 66 -19.91 17.61 -34.76
C ALA A 66 -19.16 16.45 -35.45
N GLY A 67 -18.08 15.96 -34.81
CA GLY A 67 -17.31 14.83 -35.36
C GLY A 67 -15.97 14.51 -34.68
N ARG A 68 -15.52 15.26 -33.68
CA ARG A 68 -14.31 14.89 -32.93
C ARG A 68 -14.68 14.30 -31.58
N SER A 69 -14.64 12.97 -31.53
CA SER A 69 -14.59 12.15 -30.32
C SER A 69 -13.58 12.76 -29.33
N LEU A 70 -14.05 13.13 -28.14
CA LEU A 70 -13.21 13.50 -27.00
C LEU A 70 -12.57 12.23 -26.41
N SER A 71 -11.63 11.64 -27.13
CA SER A 71 -10.82 10.50 -26.68
C SER A 71 -9.64 10.90 -25.77
N TRP A 72 -9.68 12.10 -25.16
CA TRP A 72 -8.53 12.70 -24.48
C TRP A 72 -8.38 12.34 -23.00
N ILE A 73 -9.26 11.51 -22.44
CA ILE A 73 -9.04 10.86 -21.14
C ILE A 73 -8.73 9.38 -21.42
N ALA A 74 -7.64 9.13 -22.15
CA ALA A 74 -6.97 7.85 -22.05
C ALA A 74 -6.09 7.91 -20.79
N PRO A 75 -6.10 6.90 -19.91
CA PRO A 75 -5.02 6.78 -18.94
C PRO A 75 -3.72 6.72 -19.76
N ALA A 76 -2.81 7.65 -19.52
CA ALA A 76 -1.47 7.59 -20.09
C ALA A 76 -0.77 6.40 -19.44
N PHE A 77 -0.97 5.20 -19.99
CA PHE A 77 -0.03 4.12 -19.80
C PHE A 77 1.25 4.59 -20.46
N ALA A 78 2.24 4.96 -19.63
CA ALA A 78 3.58 5.26 -20.11
C ALA A 78 4.01 4.13 -21.06
N ASP A 79 4.54 4.52 -22.22
CA ASP A 79 5.28 3.62 -23.12
C ASP A 79 6.22 2.79 -22.24
N ALA A 80 6.06 1.47 -22.24
CA ALA A 80 6.84 0.65 -21.32
C ALA A 80 8.31 0.86 -21.71
N PRO A 81 9.18 1.27 -20.76
CA PRO A 81 10.56 1.59 -21.12
C PRO A 81 11.19 0.39 -21.83
N ALA A 82 11.82 0.66 -22.96
CA ALA A 82 12.40 -0.38 -23.81
C ALA A 82 13.51 -1.12 -23.04
N GLY A 83 13.30 -2.42 -22.79
CA GLY A 83 14.28 -3.33 -22.17
C GLY A 83 14.09 -3.56 -20.67
N GLY A 84 14.50 -4.75 -20.18
CA GLY A 84 14.21 -5.24 -18.83
C GLY A 84 15.05 -4.64 -17.70
N GLY A 85 15.23 -3.33 -17.70
CA GLY A 85 15.82 -2.57 -16.59
C GLY A 85 14.84 -2.38 -15.42
N LEU A 86 15.31 -1.71 -14.36
CA LEU A 86 14.54 -1.51 -13.13
C LEU A 86 13.20 -0.82 -13.38
N ASP A 87 13.17 0.26 -14.16
CA ASP A 87 11.94 1.01 -14.44
C ASP A 87 10.91 0.17 -15.19
N ALA A 88 11.35 -0.65 -16.16
CA ALA A 88 10.48 -1.56 -16.90
C ALA A 88 9.91 -2.67 -16.01
N PHE A 89 10.72 -3.16 -15.08
CA PHE A 89 10.29 -4.13 -14.09
C PHE A 89 9.27 -3.53 -13.10
N LEU A 90 9.48 -2.29 -12.64
CA LEU A 90 8.55 -1.64 -11.71
C LEU A 90 7.22 -1.33 -12.40
N ALA A 91 7.24 -0.85 -13.64
CA ALA A 91 6.03 -0.64 -14.44
C ALA A 91 5.27 -1.96 -14.67
N LEU A 92 5.97 -3.04 -15.00
CA LEU A 92 5.40 -4.38 -15.12
C LEU A 92 4.78 -4.84 -13.80
N SER A 93 5.49 -4.66 -12.69
CA SER A 93 5.04 -5.05 -11.36
C SER A 93 3.76 -4.30 -10.94
N GLN A 94 3.65 -3.01 -11.29
CA GLN A 94 2.44 -2.22 -11.02
C GLN A 94 1.23 -2.80 -11.77
N ARG A 95 1.41 -3.15 -13.05
CA ARG A 95 0.35 -3.77 -13.86
C ARG A 95 -0.09 -5.13 -13.31
N LEU A 96 0.85 -5.99 -12.93
CA LEU A 96 0.54 -7.33 -12.42
C LEU A 96 -0.12 -7.29 -11.03
N THR A 97 0.28 -6.36 -10.16
CA THR A 97 -0.22 -6.29 -8.77
C THR A 97 -1.36 -5.31 -8.56
N GLY A 98 -1.70 -4.49 -9.57
CA GLY A 98 -2.68 -3.41 -9.45
C GLY A 98 -2.24 -2.27 -8.52
N ARG A 99 -0.95 -2.19 -8.16
CA ARG A 99 -0.40 -1.15 -7.29
C ARG A 99 -0.01 0.08 -8.10
N THR A 100 -0.17 1.26 -7.49
CA THR A 100 0.18 2.55 -8.11
C THR A 100 1.67 2.90 -7.99
N GLY A 101 2.42 2.18 -7.15
CA GLY A 101 3.83 2.43 -6.91
C GLY A 101 4.43 1.45 -5.90
N PHE A 102 5.75 1.50 -5.77
CA PHE A 102 6.52 0.69 -4.83
C PHE A 102 7.55 1.57 -4.12
N ASP A 103 7.94 1.18 -2.91
CA ASP A 103 9.11 1.73 -2.25
C ASP A 103 10.36 1.50 -3.11
N ALA A 104 11.18 2.54 -3.30
CA ALA A 104 12.30 2.50 -4.24
C ALA A 104 13.39 1.52 -3.80
N VAL A 105 13.67 1.43 -2.50
CA VAL A 105 14.69 0.53 -1.95
C VAL A 105 14.25 -0.91 -2.06
N LEU A 106 12.99 -1.18 -1.70
CA LEU A 106 12.41 -2.50 -1.82
C LEU A 106 12.31 -2.94 -3.29
N GLY A 107 11.86 -2.05 -4.18
CA GLY A 107 11.76 -2.32 -5.60
C GLY A 107 13.10 -2.71 -6.22
N LYS A 108 14.17 -1.99 -5.88
CA LYS A 108 15.53 -2.35 -6.30
C LYS A 108 15.98 -3.70 -5.73
N ARG A 109 15.71 -3.99 -4.45
CA ARG A 109 16.06 -5.28 -3.84
C ARG A 109 15.36 -6.45 -4.54
N VAL A 110 14.06 -6.33 -4.80
CA VAL A 110 13.29 -7.36 -5.49
C VAL A 110 13.83 -7.57 -6.91
N TYR A 111 14.12 -6.50 -7.63
CA TYR A 111 14.74 -6.55 -8.95
C TYR A 111 16.09 -7.29 -8.92
N ASP A 112 17.00 -6.88 -8.03
CA ASP A 112 18.34 -7.46 -7.92
C ASP A 112 18.29 -8.96 -7.57
N ALA A 113 17.40 -9.35 -6.65
CA ALA A 113 17.21 -10.74 -6.26
C ALA A 113 16.65 -11.59 -7.41
N LEU A 114 15.65 -11.10 -8.13
CA LEU A 114 15.07 -11.81 -9.27
C LEU A 114 16.08 -11.95 -10.42
N ALA A 115 16.81 -10.88 -10.73
CA ALA A 115 17.88 -10.88 -11.74
C ALA A 115 19.03 -11.84 -11.39
N LYS A 116 19.34 -11.99 -10.10
CA LYS A 116 20.31 -12.99 -9.62
C LYS A 116 19.77 -14.42 -9.72
N SER A 117 18.47 -14.61 -9.50
CA SER A 117 17.84 -15.95 -9.51
C SER A 117 17.58 -16.51 -10.92
N ASP A 118 17.42 -15.64 -11.93
CA ASP A 118 17.10 -16.02 -13.30
C ASP A 118 17.96 -15.24 -14.30
N SER A 119 18.82 -15.95 -15.04
CA SER A 119 19.70 -15.34 -16.05
C SER A 119 18.92 -14.78 -17.25
N GLN A 120 17.67 -15.20 -17.46
CA GLN A 120 16.77 -14.70 -18.49
C GLN A 120 15.91 -13.53 -17.99
N PHE A 121 16.06 -13.10 -16.73
CA PHE A 121 15.19 -12.10 -16.08
C PHE A 121 14.93 -10.87 -16.94
N SER A 122 15.98 -10.18 -17.42
CA SER A 122 15.80 -8.93 -18.18
C SER A 122 15.10 -9.18 -19.52
N GLN A 123 15.35 -10.32 -20.16
CA GLN A 123 14.69 -10.72 -21.41
C GLN A 123 13.23 -11.05 -21.16
N ASN A 124 12.92 -11.74 -20.05
CA ASN A 124 11.56 -12.07 -19.63
C ASN A 124 10.75 -10.82 -19.26
N VAL A 125 11.36 -9.82 -18.59
CA VAL A 125 10.71 -8.53 -18.33
C VAL A 125 10.34 -7.83 -19.65
N ALA A 126 11.26 -7.79 -20.61
CA ALA A 126 11.00 -7.17 -21.91
C ALA A 126 9.91 -7.92 -22.67
N ALA A 127 10.01 -9.26 -22.77
CA ALA A 127 9.04 -10.10 -23.45
C ALA A 127 7.64 -10.00 -22.85
N LEU A 128 7.52 -10.00 -21.53
CA LEU A 128 6.24 -9.89 -20.84
C LEU A 128 5.62 -8.50 -20.99
N ASN A 129 6.43 -7.43 -20.96
CA ASN A 129 5.93 -6.08 -21.25
C ASN A 129 5.38 -5.99 -22.68
N THR A 130 6.09 -6.53 -23.68
CA THR A 130 5.62 -6.59 -25.07
C THR A 130 4.33 -7.42 -25.19
N TRP A 131 4.27 -8.57 -24.52
CA TRP A 131 3.09 -9.41 -24.51
C TRP A 131 1.88 -8.65 -23.94
N LEU A 132 2.03 -7.97 -22.80
CA LEU A 132 0.96 -7.19 -22.17
C LEU A 132 0.50 -6.00 -23.04
N GLN A 133 1.38 -5.40 -23.84
CA GLN A 133 0.98 -4.37 -24.81
C GLN A 133 0.10 -4.95 -25.92
N GLY A 134 0.44 -6.12 -26.45
CA GLY A 134 -0.36 -6.81 -27.47
C GLY A 134 -1.68 -7.38 -26.96
N HIS A 135 -1.81 -7.57 -25.64
CA HIS A 135 -2.96 -8.18 -24.98
C HIS A 135 -3.63 -7.23 -23.98
N GLY A 136 -3.55 -5.91 -24.25
CA GLY A 136 -4.08 -4.83 -23.40
C GLY A 136 -5.57 -4.99 -23.10
N GLY A 137 -5.89 -5.67 -22.01
CA GLY A 137 -7.24 -6.07 -21.65
C GLY A 137 -7.30 -7.35 -20.81
N VAL A 138 -6.24 -8.17 -20.81
CA VAL A 138 -6.14 -9.36 -19.94
C VAL A 138 -6.03 -8.91 -18.48
N PRO A 139 -7.00 -9.25 -17.61
CA PRO A 139 -6.92 -9.01 -16.18
C PRO A 139 -5.71 -9.71 -15.57
N SER A 140 -5.04 -9.07 -14.60
CA SER A 140 -3.79 -9.58 -14.03
C SER A 140 -3.92 -10.98 -13.41
N ASP A 141 -5.09 -11.33 -12.90
CA ASP A 141 -5.45 -12.65 -12.37
C ASP A 141 -5.50 -13.76 -13.42
N THR A 142 -5.65 -13.40 -14.70
CA THR A 142 -5.75 -14.36 -15.82
C THR A 142 -4.47 -14.44 -16.67
N VAL A 143 -3.50 -13.53 -16.48
CA VAL A 143 -2.26 -13.46 -17.26
C VAL A 143 -1.48 -14.78 -17.22
N THR A 144 -1.33 -15.38 -16.04
CA THR A 144 -0.63 -16.67 -15.90
C THR A 144 -1.31 -17.76 -16.69
N GLN A 145 -2.64 -17.84 -16.64
CA GLN A 145 -3.42 -18.84 -17.36
C GLN A 145 -3.36 -18.64 -18.87
N ALA A 146 -3.41 -17.38 -19.34
CA ALA A 146 -3.27 -17.03 -20.75
C ALA A 146 -1.88 -17.43 -21.30
N LEU A 147 -0.82 -17.26 -20.50
CA LEU A 147 0.54 -17.63 -20.89
C LEU A 147 0.83 -19.12 -20.78
N GLN A 148 0.05 -19.87 -20.00
CA GLN A 148 0.38 -21.25 -19.64
C GLN A 148 0.47 -22.20 -20.85
N VAL A 149 -0.34 -21.95 -21.88
CA VAL A 149 -0.41 -22.79 -23.08
C VAL A 149 0.70 -22.44 -24.06
N ASP A 150 0.85 -21.14 -24.38
CA ASP A 150 1.72 -20.71 -25.48
C ASP A 150 3.14 -20.37 -25.01
N GLN A 151 3.29 -19.88 -23.76
CA GLN A 151 4.55 -19.35 -23.23
C GLN A 151 4.74 -19.76 -21.74
N PRO A 152 4.84 -21.07 -21.44
CA PRO A 152 4.91 -21.55 -20.06
C PRO A 152 6.11 -21.03 -19.26
N ALA A 153 7.19 -20.62 -19.93
CA ALA A 153 8.32 -19.95 -19.28
C ALA A 153 7.94 -18.57 -18.74
N LEU A 154 7.17 -17.77 -19.50
CA LEU A 154 6.66 -16.49 -19.02
C LEU A 154 5.58 -16.66 -17.95
N ALA A 155 4.75 -17.71 -18.02
CA ALA A 155 3.80 -18.03 -16.95
C ALA A 155 4.51 -18.29 -15.60
N ARG A 156 5.61 -19.07 -15.64
CA ARG A 156 6.48 -19.25 -14.46
C ARG A 156 7.11 -17.93 -14.01
N PHE A 157 7.52 -17.08 -14.93
CA PHE A 157 8.09 -15.76 -14.61
C PHE A 157 7.08 -14.83 -13.91
N VAL A 158 5.84 -14.76 -14.38
CA VAL A 158 4.74 -14.03 -13.71
C VAL A 158 4.53 -14.56 -12.29
N SER A 159 4.56 -15.88 -12.13
CA SER A 159 4.43 -16.53 -10.81
C SER A 159 5.59 -16.16 -9.88
N ALA A 160 6.83 -16.10 -10.39
CA ALA A 160 8.00 -15.67 -9.63
C ALA A 160 7.89 -14.20 -9.19
N ILE A 161 7.48 -13.29 -10.07
CA ILE A 161 7.25 -11.87 -9.73
C ILE A 161 6.16 -11.76 -8.65
N THR A 162 5.04 -12.45 -8.84
CA THR A 162 3.91 -12.42 -7.90
C THR A 162 4.34 -12.94 -6.53
N ARG A 163 5.07 -14.05 -6.49
CA ARG A 163 5.63 -14.62 -5.27
C ARG A 163 6.59 -13.67 -4.56
N ALA A 164 7.46 -12.99 -5.31
CA ALA A 164 8.40 -12.01 -4.75
C ALA A 164 7.68 -10.84 -4.07
N TRP A 165 6.60 -10.33 -4.67
CA TRP A 165 5.85 -9.22 -4.10
C TRP A 165 4.90 -9.62 -2.96
N TYR A 166 4.13 -10.70 -3.15
CA TYR A 166 3.11 -11.11 -2.18
C TYR A 166 3.67 -11.86 -1.00
N LEU A 167 4.67 -12.71 -1.20
CA LEU A 167 5.27 -13.51 -0.14
C LEU A 167 6.63 -12.98 0.32
N GLY A 168 7.25 -12.08 -0.45
CA GLY A 168 8.59 -11.60 -0.13
C GLY A 168 9.68 -12.63 -0.38
N LEU A 169 9.44 -13.63 -1.24
CA LEU A 169 10.33 -14.75 -1.50
C LEU A 169 10.78 -14.79 -2.97
N VAL A 170 12.07 -15.00 -3.19
CA VAL A 170 12.68 -15.14 -4.53
C VAL A 170 13.44 -16.46 -4.62
N GLY A 171 13.39 -17.10 -5.79
CA GLY A 171 14.03 -18.38 -6.04
C GLY A 171 13.20 -19.59 -5.60
N ASP A 172 13.77 -20.77 -5.82
CA ASP A 172 13.13 -22.04 -5.55
C ASP A 172 13.96 -22.89 -4.59
N MET A 173 13.30 -23.83 -3.92
CA MET A 173 13.98 -24.72 -2.99
C MET A 173 15.10 -25.49 -3.70
N PRO A 174 16.27 -25.67 -3.06
CA PRO A 174 16.60 -25.29 -1.68
C PRO A 174 17.14 -23.86 -1.50
N HIS A 175 17.18 -23.04 -2.55
CA HIS A 175 17.79 -21.71 -2.57
C HIS A 175 16.73 -20.60 -2.68
N VAL A 176 16.08 -20.30 -1.55
CA VAL A 176 15.07 -19.23 -1.45
C VAL A 176 15.64 -18.05 -0.66
N GLU A 177 15.52 -16.85 -1.23
CA GLU A 177 15.90 -15.59 -0.58
C GLU A 177 14.65 -14.86 -0.07
N VAL A 178 14.71 -14.36 1.18
CA VAL A 178 13.67 -13.51 1.75
C VAL A 178 14.03 -12.04 1.50
N VAL A 179 13.31 -11.40 0.58
CA VAL A 179 13.55 -9.99 0.22
C VAL A 179 12.69 -9.03 1.04
N ALA A 180 11.51 -9.48 1.48
CA ALA A 180 10.59 -8.73 2.33
C ALA A 180 9.88 -9.66 3.30
N TYR A 181 9.57 -9.16 4.50
CA TYR A 181 8.68 -9.85 5.43
C TYR A 181 7.51 -8.93 5.79
N GLU A 182 7.81 -7.83 6.50
CA GLU A 182 6.80 -6.84 6.90
C GLU A 182 6.10 -6.18 5.71
N LYS A 183 6.84 -5.93 4.62
CA LYS A 183 6.34 -5.24 3.42
C LYS A 183 5.78 -6.16 2.35
N ALA A 184 5.58 -7.46 2.66
CA ALA A 184 4.99 -8.40 1.72
C ALA A 184 3.51 -8.03 1.44
N LEU A 185 3.11 -7.98 0.16
CA LEU A 185 1.82 -7.41 -0.24
C LEU A 185 0.61 -8.21 0.30
N MET A 186 0.79 -9.48 0.67
CA MET A 186 -0.31 -10.29 1.22
C MET A 186 -0.86 -9.78 2.54
N PHE A 187 -0.08 -9.02 3.31
CA PHE A 187 -0.50 -8.50 4.61
C PHE A 187 -1.30 -7.20 4.51
N GLU A 188 -1.09 -6.42 3.45
CA GLU A 188 -1.74 -5.11 3.29
C GLU A 188 -3.28 -5.17 3.30
N PRO A 189 -3.95 -6.09 2.58
CA PRO A 189 -5.41 -6.16 2.56
C PRO A 189 -6.07 -6.54 3.90
N VAL A 190 -5.30 -7.10 4.84
CA VAL A 190 -5.83 -7.65 6.11
C VAL A 190 -5.26 -6.94 7.33
N LYS A 191 -4.47 -5.88 7.15
CA LYS A 191 -3.72 -5.20 8.24
C LYS A 191 -4.59 -4.54 9.30
N ASP A 192 -5.86 -4.29 8.98
CA ASP A 192 -6.87 -3.75 9.89
C ASP A 192 -7.38 -4.81 10.87
N VAL A 193 -7.26 -6.11 10.54
CA VAL A 193 -7.72 -7.21 11.38
C VAL A 193 -6.57 -8.07 11.90
N LEU A 194 -5.65 -8.45 11.02
CA LEU A 194 -4.58 -9.40 11.29
C LEU A 194 -3.24 -8.69 11.51
N THR A 195 -2.56 -9.05 12.59
CA THR A 195 -1.17 -8.66 12.81
C THR A 195 -0.23 -9.58 12.02
N ILE A 196 0.84 -9.02 11.46
CA ILE A 196 1.93 -9.81 10.87
C ILE A 196 2.53 -10.70 11.97
N PRO A 197 2.78 -12.00 11.73
CA PRO A 197 3.37 -12.86 12.77
C PRO A 197 4.68 -12.29 13.30
N SER A 198 4.99 -12.53 14.58
CA SER A 198 6.11 -11.93 15.35
C SER A 198 6.02 -10.43 15.64
N TYR A 199 5.05 -9.69 15.07
CA TYR A 199 4.80 -8.30 15.43
C TYR A 199 3.65 -8.18 16.44
N CYS A 200 3.77 -7.23 17.36
CA CYS A 200 2.70 -6.86 18.27
C CYS A 200 1.86 -5.73 17.68
N ARG A 201 0.58 -5.69 18.05
CA ARG A 201 -0.31 -4.56 17.78
C ARG A 201 -0.38 -3.67 19.03
N ASP A 202 -0.71 -2.40 18.85
CA ASP A 202 -0.69 -1.41 19.94
C ASP A 202 -1.70 -1.71 21.07
N VAL A 203 -2.75 -2.50 20.80
CA VAL A 203 -3.82 -2.80 21.77
C VAL A 203 -3.95 -4.32 21.99
N PRO A 204 -3.82 -4.81 23.23
CA PRO A 204 -4.02 -6.22 23.54
C PRO A 204 -5.50 -6.61 23.40
N PHE A 205 -5.78 -7.91 23.24
CA PHE A 205 -7.13 -8.47 23.12
C PHE A 205 -7.97 -8.00 21.92
N TYR A 206 -7.35 -7.38 20.90
CA TYR A 206 -8.05 -6.90 19.70
C TYR A 206 -8.86 -8.00 19.00
N TRP A 207 -8.41 -9.25 19.09
CA TRP A 207 -9.06 -10.43 18.51
C TRP A 207 -10.44 -10.77 19.10
N THR A 208 -10.82 -10.14 20.22
CA THR A 208 -12.16 -10.32 20.83
C THR A 208 -13.24 -9.51 20.12
N GLN A 209 -12.86 -8.51 19.34
CA GLN A 209 -13.79 -7.64 18.62
C GLN A 209 -14.06 -8.20 17.23
N LYS A 210 -15.33 -8.21 16.81
CA LYS A 210 -15.70 -8.58 15.45
C LYS A 210 -15.17 -7.52 14.48
N PRO A 211 -14.45 -7.91 13.41
CA PRO A 211 -14.06 -6.97 12.36
C PRO A 211 -15.27 -6.27 11.76
N VAL A 212 -15.11 -4.98 11.47
CA VAL A 212 -16.07 -4.26 10.63
C VAL A 212 -15.95 -4.81 9.20
N SER A 213 -17.08 -5.11 8.55
CA SER A 213 -17.07 -5.48 7.13
C SER A 213 -16.72 -4.25 6.30
N ALA A 214 -15.74 -4.39 5.41
CA ALA A 214 -15.35 -3.38 4.42
C ALA A 214 -16.45 -3.17 3.35
#